data_AF-A0A6G1FV80-F1
#
_entry.id   AF-A0A6G1FV80-F1
#
_cell.length_a   1.000
_cell.length_b   1.000
_cell.length_c   1.000
_cell.angle_alpha   90.00
_cell.angle_beta   90.00
_cell.angle_gamma   90.00
#
_symmetry.space_group_name_H-M   'P 1'
#
loop_
_entity.id
_entity.type
_entity.pdbx_description
1 polymer ?
#
loop_
_entity_poly.entity_id
_entity_poly.type
_entity_poly.pdbx_seq_one_letter_code
_entity_poly.pdbx_strand_id
1 'polypeptide(L)'
;LITFTTLLTLASAHFRLQEPYWRGDSFASNRSQWTWPCAGVSQENSTTNRTAWPLTGGTVRANVSHEWAFTYINLGLGEAVTSFNVSLVEGFNQTGAGIFCISETGREALAGLNLTDGQPASVQIIQISHSGASLYNCADIVFRTDATIAGGDTCQNSTGVGGVELASVGSETCKGGA
;
A
#
# COMPACT_ATOMS: atom_id res chain seq x y z
N LEU A 1 46.75 11.24 -7.14
CA LEU A 1 45.55 10.46 -7.53
C LEU A 1 44.51 10.68 -6.43
N ILE A 2 43.50 11.53 -6.63
CA ILE A 2 42.45 11.78 -5.63
C ILE A 2 41.30 10.85 -5.96
N THR A 3 41.11 9.80 -5.14
CA THR A 3 39.96 8.90 -5.23
C THR A 3 38.73 9.59 -4.66
N PHE A 4 37.84 10.06 -5.53
CA PHE A 4 36.49 10.49 -5.14
C PHE A 4 35.65 9.24 -4.87
N THR A 5 35.45 8.91 -3.59
CA THR A 5 34.46 7.91 -3.17
C THR A 5 33.08 8.53 -3.28
N THR A 6 32.38 8.29 -4.39
CA THR A 6 30.96 8.64 -4.53
C THR A 6 30.15 7.74 -3.60
N LEU A 7 29.64 8.29 -2.49
CA LEU A 7 28.56 7.64 -1.74
C LEU A 7 27.32 7.65 -2.65
N LEU A 8 27.02 6.50 -3.28
CA LEU A 8 25.70 6.28 -3.86
C LEU A 8 24.70 6.27 -2.69
N THR A 9 23.99 7.38 -2.51
CA THR A 9 22.79 7.39 -1.69
C THR A 9 21.80 6.47 -2.39
N LEU A 10 21.53 5.28 -1.84
CA LEU A 10 20.38 4.51 -2.23
C LEU A 10 19.15 5.37 -1.89
N ALA A 11 18.60 6.05 -2.89
CA ALA A 11 17.35 6.76 -2.76
C ALA A 11 16.27 5.70 -2.59
N SER A 12 15.82 5.52 -1.36
CA SER A 12 14.74 4.59 -1.01
C SER A 12 13.41 5.31 -1.14
N ALA A 13 12.44 4.69 -1.83
CA ALA A 13 11.11 5.23 -2.09
C ALA A 13 10.18 5.18 -0.86
N HIS A 14 10.61 5.79 0.24
CA HIS A 14 9.80 5.82 1.46
C HIS A 14 8.46 6.52 1.23
N PHE A 15 7.44 6.06 1.96
CA PHE A 15 6.11 6.64 1.88
C PHE A 15 5.44 6.76 3.24
N ARG A 16 4.56 7.75 3.40
CA ARG A 16 3.73 7.91 4.59
C ARG A 16 2.29 7.65 4.20
N LEU A 17 1.74 6.54 4.69
CA LEU A 17 0.35 6.22 4.47
C LEU A 17 -0.54 7.12 5.35
N GLN A 18 -1.52 7.75 4.73
CA GLN A 18 -2.41 8.74 5.34
C GLN A 18 -3.83 8.21 5.49
N GLU A 19 -4.33 7.54 4.45
CA GLU A 19 -5.64 6.88 4.41
C GLU A 19 -5.47 5.47 3.82
N PRO A 20 -5.96 4.40 4.45
CA PRO A 20 -6.37 4.38 5.84
C PRO A 20 -5.18 4.70 6.73
N TYR A 21 -5.41 5.25 7.92
CA TYR A 21 -4.30 5.70 8.77
C TYR A 21 -3.37 4.53 9.10
N TRP A 22 -2.06 4.71 8.88
CA TRP A 22 -1.08 3.67 9.18
C TRP A 22 -1.11 3.23 10.64
N ARG A 23 -0.73 1.98 10.87
CA ARG A 23 -0.62 1.36 12.20
C ARG A 23 0.32 2.13 13.14
N GLY A 24 1.22 2.93 12.59
CA GLY A 24 2.11 3.81 13.35
C GLY A 24 3.26 4.31 12.49
N ASP A 25 4.04 5.22 13.08
CA ASP A 25 5.17 5.84 12.40
C ASP A 25 6.29 4.81 12.11
N SER A 26 6.43 4.45 10.84
CA SER A 26 7.47 3.54 10.36
C SER A 26 8.89 4.13 10.37
N PHE A 27 9.02 5.44 10.62
CA PHE A 27 10.30 6.14 10.74
C PHE A 27 10.76 6.28 12.20
N ALA A 28 9.92 5.86 13.17
CA ALA A 28 10.28 5.85 14.57
C ALA A 28 11.46 4.89 14.86
N SER A 29 12.14 5.08 15.99
CA SER A 29 13.23 4.21 16.43
C SER A 29 12.81 2.74 16.46
N ASN A 30 13.67 1.84 15.97
CA ASN A 30 13.42 0.40 15.85
C ASN A 30 12.28 0.01 14.89
N ARG A 31 11.83 0.94 14.04
CA ARG A 31 10.93 0.68 12.91
C ARG A 31 11.69 0.90 11.61
N SER A 32 11.28 0.20 10.57
CA SER A 32 11.91 0.31 9.26
C SER A 32 10.96 -0.22 8.21
N GLN A 33 10.67 0.58 7.18
CA GLN A 33 9.81 0.14 6.07
C GLN A 33 10.36 -1.07 5.32
N TRP A 34 11.65 -1.39 5.45
CA TRP A 34 12.25 -2.60 4.89
C TRP A 34 11.83 -3.88 5.64
N THR A 35 11.26 -3.76 6.83
CA THR A 35 10.85 -4.89 7.66
C THR A 35 9.44 -5.33 7.31
N TRP A 36 9.32 -6.50 6.68
CA TRP A 36 8.05 -7.16 6.42
C TRP A 36 7.38 -7.59 7.74
N PRO A 37 6.02 -7.59 7.85
CA PRO A 37 5.05 -7.11 6.87
C PRO A 37 4.66 -5.64 7.02
N CYS A 38 4.95 -5.01 8.16
CA CYS A 38 4.33 -3.74 8.56
C CYS A 38 5.35 -2.77 9.18
N ALA A 39 6.55 -2.70 8.64
CA ALA A 39 7.66 -1.89 9.13
C ALA A 39 8.11 -2.20 10.57
N GLY A 40 7.83 -3.42 11.04
CA GLY A 40 8.00 -3.81 12.44
C GLY A 40 6.96 -3.22 13.38
N VAL A 41 5.95 -2.47 12.92
CA VAL A 41 4.93 -1.84 13.77
C VAL A 41 3.90 -2.88 14.25
N SER A 42 3.72 -2.98 15.58
CA SER A 42 2.78 -3.91 16.23
C SER A 42 1.33 -3.53 15.95
N GLN A 43 0.47 -4.52 15.71
CA GLN A 43 -0.96 -4.33 15.49
C GLN A 43 -1.69 -3.80 16.72
N GLU A 44 -1.11 -3.99 17.91
CA GLU A 44 -1.63 -3.45 19.18
C GLU A 44 -1.81 -1.93 19.14
N ASN A 45 -0.99 -1.22 18.35
CA ASN A 45 -1.07 0.22 18.15
C ASN A 45 -2.39 0.69 17.51
N SER A 46 -3.11 -0.21 16.84
CA SER A 46 -4.36 0.12 16.16
C SER A 46 -5.60 -0.42 16.87
N THR A 47 -5.47 -1.01 18.06
CA THR A 47 -6.57 -1.70 18.77
C THR A 47 -7.78 -0.82 19.03
N THR A 48 -7.60 0.50 19.14
CA THR A 48 -8.67 1.47 19.48
C THR A 48 -8.95 2.49 18.38
N ASN A 49 -8.22 2.44 17.27
CA ASN A 49 -8.20 3.49 16.24
C ASN A 49 -8.14 2.90 14.82
N ARG A 50 -8.81 1.76 14.60
CA ARG A 50 -8.97 1.19 13.26
C ARG A 50 -9.77 2.13 12.37
N THR A 51 -9.33 2.29 11.13
CA THR A 51 -10.04 3.14 10.14
C THR A 51 -11.31 2.43 9.66
N ALA A 52 -12.42 3.14 9.58
CA ALA A 52 -13.65 2.62 9.00
C ALA A 52 -13.48 2.46 7.48
N TRP A 53 -13.73 1.26 6.95
CA TRP A 53 -13.50 0.94 5.54
C TRP A 53 -14.79 0.42 4.89
N PRO A 54 -15.21 0.93 3.72
CA PRO A 54 -16.45 0.48 3.09
C PRO A 54 -16.36 -0.97 2.59
N LEU A 55 -17.46 -1.71 2.67
CA LEU A 55 -17.52 -3.10 2.17
C LEU A 55 -17.30 -3.22 0.66
N THR A 56 -17.47 -2.13 -0.09
CA THR A 56 -17.45 -2.09 -1.56
C THR A 56 -16.12 -1.62 -2.15
N GLY A 57 -15.09 -1.44 -1.32
CA GLY A 57 -13.81 -0.82 -1.68
C GLY A 57 -13.58 0.46 -0.90
N GLY A 58 -12.32 0.84 -0.70
CA GLY A 58 -11.97 2.02 0.10
C GLY A 58 -10.99 2.95 -0.60
N THR A 59 -10.28 3.74 0.18
CA THR A 59 -9.34 4.73 -0.36
C THR A 59 -7.96 4.48 0.22
N VAL A 60 -6.96 4.39 -0.65
CA VAL A 60 -5.56 4.41 -0.25
C VAL A 60 -4.92 5.72 -0.69
N ARG A 61 -4.46 6.50 0.29
CA ARG A 61 -3.77 7.78 0.09
C ARG A 61 -2.45 7.78 0.85
N ALA A 62 -1.36 8.07 0.16
CA ALA A 62 -0.03 8.14 0.74
C ALA A 62 0.76 9.33 0.19
N ASN A 63 1.65 9.87 1.02
CA ASN A 63 2.69 10.79 0.56
C ASN A 63 3.95 10.00 0.21
N VAL A 64 4.32 9.97 -1.07
CA VAL A 64 5.38 9.14 -1.64
C VAL A 64 6.56 10.02 -2.06
N SER A 65 7.79 9.60 -1.75
CA SER A 65 8.97 10.47 -1.91
C SER A 65 9.79 10.27 -3.19
N HIS A 66 9.46 9.29 -4.03
CA HIS A 66 10.26 8.90 -5.19
C HIS A 66 9.52 9.15 -6.49
N GLU A 67 10.25 9.30 -7.60
CA GLU A 67 9.67 9.59 -8.91
C GLU A 67 8.78 8.47 -9.48
N TRP A 68 8.91 7.24 -8.99
CA TRP A 68 8.04 6.11 -9.33
C TRP A 68 8.24 4.94 -8.35
N ALA A 69 7.25 4.05 -8.27
CA ALA A 69 7.32 2.77 -7.59
C ALA A 69 6.24 1.80 -8.12
N PHE A 70 6.49 0.50 -8.07
CA PHE A 70 5.41 -0.47 -8.23
C PHE A 70 4.67 -0.63 -6.90
N THR A 71 3.39 -0.27 -6.88
CA THR A 71 2.54 -0.32 -5.70
C THR A 71 1.63 -1.53 -5.75
N TYR A 72 1.63 -2.30 -4.67
CA TYR A 72 0.73 -3.43 -4.45
C TYR A 72 -0.04 -3.18 -3.16
N ILE A 73 -1.31 -3.57 -3.14
CA ILE A 73 -2.16 -3.40 -1.98
C ILE A 73 -2.82 -4.73 -1.69
N ASN A 74 -2.55 -5.28 -0.51
CA ASN A 74 -3.07 -6.56 -0.08
C ASN A 74 -3.90 -6.40 1.19
N LEU A 75 -4.77 -7.37 1.44
CA LEU A 75 -5.68 -7.44 2.56
C LEU A 75 -5.48 -8.77 3.29
N GLY A 76 -5.47 -8.72 4.61
CA GLY A 76 -5.65 -9.87 5.48
C GLY A 76 -6.87 -9.66 6.36
N LEU A 77 -7.74 -10.66 6.45
CA LEU A 77 -8.96 -10.61 7.25
C LEU A 77 -8.69 -11.07 8.68
N GLY A 78 -9.37 -10.46 9.65
CA GLY A 78 -9.30 -10.82 11.06
C GLY A 78 -8.69 -9.74 11.94
N GLU A 79 -8.65 -10.02 13.24
CA GLU A 79 -8.18 -9.09 14.25
C GLU A 79 -6.66 -9.11 14.41
N ALA A 80 -6.07 -10.31 14.38
CA ALA A 80 -4.63 -10.58 14.48
C ALA A 80 -4.10 -11.09 13.12
N VAL A 81 -3.81 -10.16 12.22
CA VAL A 81 -3.47 -10.48 10.83
C VAL A 81 -1.98 -10.77 10.70
N THR A 82 -1.65 -11.99 10.31
CA THR A 82 -0.27 -12.43 10.02
C THR A 82 -0.04 -12.78 8.55
N SER A 83 -1.10 -12.81 7.74
CA SER A 83 -1.07 -13.13 6.31
C SER A 83 -1.97 -12.18 5.53
N PHE A 84 -1.48 -11.72 4.37
CA PHE A 84 -2.16 -10.81 3.45
C PHE A 84 -2.41 -11.54 2.13
N ASN A 85 -3.48 -12.32 2.06
CA ASN A 85 -3.75 -13.28 0.98
C ASN A 85 -4.77 -12.80 -0.06
N VAL A 86 -5.40 -11.65 0.15
CA VAL A 86 -6.33 -11.05 -0.81
C VAL A 86 -5.63 -9.87 -1.47
N SER A 87 -5.46 -9.89 -2.79
CA SER A 87 -4.91 -8.73 -3.50
C SER A 87 -6.02 -7.74 -3.83
N LEU A 88 -5.91 -6.53 -3.30
CA LEU A 88 -6.82 -5.42 -3.63
C LEU A 88 -6.35 -4.65 -4.86
N VAL A 89 -5.03 -4.60 -5.08
CA VAL A 89 -4.38 -4.05 -6.27
C VAL A 89 -3.20 -4.97 -6.59
N GLU A 90 -3.32 -5.70 -7.70
CA GLU A 90 -2.35 -6.72 -8.14
C GLU A 90 -1.05 -6.14 -8.73
N GLY A 91 -1.00 -4.82 -8.93
CA GLY A 91 0.19 -4.09 -9.34
C GLY A 91 -0.19 -2.77 -10.01
N PHE A 92 0.40 -1.69 -9.53
CA PHE A 92 0.17 -0.36 -10.06
C PHE A 92 1.50 0.36 -10.27
N ASN A 93 1.76 0.81 -11.50
CA ASN A 93 2.92 1.61 -11.80
C ASN A 93 2.67 3.06 -11.37
N GLN A 94 2.98 3.36 -10.12
CA GLN A 94 2.88 4.71 -9.57
C GLN A 94 4.04 5.57 -10.09
N THR A 95 3.71 6.80 -10.49
CA THR A 95 4.64 7.80 -11.00
C THR A 95 4.47 9.11 -10.24
N GLY A 96 5.54 9.90 -10.16
CA GLY A 96 5.61 11.16 -9.43
C GLY A 96 5.82 11.01 -7.92
N ALA A 97 6.34 12.09 -7.33
CA ALA A 97 6.48 12.25 -5.88
C ALA A 97 5.44 13.25 -5.35
N GLY A 98 4.85 12.97 -4.20
CA GLY A 98 3.79 13.78 -3.59
C GLY A 98 2.63 12.94 -3.06
N ILE A 99 1.43 13.50 -3.04
CA ILE A 99 0.23 12.73 -2.68
C ILE A 99 -0.15 11.82 -3.84
N PHE A 100 -0.12 10.52 -3.57
CA PHE A 100 -0.69 9.47 -4.41
C PHE A 100 -1.97 8.96 -3.75
N CYS A 101 -3.03 8.81 -4.54
CA CYS A 101 -4.33 8.37 -4.08
C CYS A 101 -5.01 7.45 -5.10
N ILE A 102 -5.53 6.33 -4.61
CA ILE A 102 -6.38 5.40 -5.35
C ILE A 102 -7.73 5.37 -4.63
N SER A 103 -8.79 5.77 -5.33
CA SER A 103 -10.17 5.59 -4.88
C SER A 103 -10.66 4.19 -5.22
N GLU A 104 -11.69 3.70 -4.52
CA GLU A 104 -12.34 2.42 -4.78
C GLU A 104 -11.39 1.20 -4.73
N THR A 105 -10.30 1.30 -3.97
CA THR A 105 -9.29 0.25 -3.82
C THR A 105 -9.94 -1.08 -3.42
N GLY A 106 -9.69 -2.11 -4.23
CA GLY A 106 -10.17 -3.46 -3.99
C GLY A 106 -11.62 -3.74 -4.37
N ARG A 107 -12.34 -2.80 -5.01
CA ARG A 107 -13.77 -2.98 -5.37
C ARG A 107 -14.08 -4.35 -5.96
N GLU A 108 -13.30 -4.79 -6.96
CA GLU A 108 -13.52 -6.08 -7.62
C GLU A 108 -13.18 -7.26 -6.70
N ALA A 109 -12.03 -7.20 -6.03
CA ALA A 109 -11.56 -8.25 -5.12
C ALA A 109 -12.52 -8.46 -3.93
N LEU A 110 -13.11 -7.38 -3.40
CA LEU A 110 -14.03 -7.45 -2.27
C LEU A 110 -15.42 -7.96 -2.66
N ALA A 111 -15.86 -7.78 -3.91
CA ALA A 111 -17.17 -8.24 -4.36
C ALA A 111 -17.35 -9.76 -4.26
N GLY A 112 -16.25 -10.52 -4.30
CA GLY A 112 -16.25 -11.98 -4.12
C GLY A 112 -16.18 -12.45 -2.65
N LEU A 113 -16.12 -11.53 -1.69
CA LEU A 113 -15.96 -11.85 -0.27
C LEU A 113 -17.26 -11.62 0.50
N ASN A 114 -17.61 -12.55 1.40
CA ASN A 114 -18.75 -12.42 2.31
C ASN A 114 -18.38 -11.52 3.51
N LEU A 115 -18.12 -10.24 3.24
CA LEU A 115 -17.76 -9.26 4.27
C LEU A 115 -18.97 -8.87 5.12
N THR A 116 -18.74 -8.65 6.42
CA THR A 116 -19.78 -8.19 7.35
C THR A 116 -19.40 -6.87 8.02
N ASP A 117 -20.40 -6.10 8.42
CA ASP A 117 -20.20 -4.89 9.24
C ASP A 117 -19.50 -5.26 10.56
N GLY A 118 -18.50 -4.47 10.95
CA GLY A 118 -17.70 -4.69 12.14
C GLY A 118 -16.54 -5.68 11.96
N GLN A 119 -16.40 -6.32 10.79
CA GLN A 119 -15.32 -7.28 10.55
C GLN A 119 -13.96 -6.57 10.54
N PRO A 120 -13.00 -6.94 11.41
CA PRO A 120 -11.67 -6.36 11.40
C PRO A 120 -10.83 -6.94 10.25
N ALA A 121 -9.92 -6.12 9.73
CA ALA A 121 -8.93 -6.53 8.75
C ALA A 121 -7.68 -5.62 8.81
N SER A 122 -6.68 -5.96 8.02
CA SER A 122 -5.47 -5.16 7.81
C SER A 122 -5.17 -5.01 6.33
N VAL A 123 -4.89 -3.78 5.92
CA VAL A 123 -4.42 -3.44 4.57
C VAL A 123 -2.92 -3.26 4.62
N GLN A 124 -2.20 -3.98 3.75
CA GLN A 124 -0.77 -3.83 3.54
C GLN A 124 -0.52 -3.09 2.22
N ILE A 125 0.31 -2.06 2.28
CA ILE A 125 0.78 -1.34 1.10
C ILE A 125 2.25 -1.70 0.93
N ILE A 126 2.59 -2.13 -0.28
CA ILE A 126 3.95 -2.47 -0.68
C ILE A 126 4.36 -1.53 -1.79
N GLN A 127 5.52 -0.88 -1.65
CA GLN A 127 6.14 -0.13 -2.74
C GLN A 127 7.49 -0.75 -3.10
N ILE A 128 7.64 -1.15 -4.35
CA ILE A 128 8.89 -1.70 -4.89
C ILE A 128 9.58 -0.61 -5.70
N SER A 129 10.83 -0.32 -5.35
CA SER A 129 11.66 0.68 -6.02
C SER A 129 12.38 0.12 -7.26
N HIS A 130 13.07 0.98 -8.00
CA HIS A 130 13.91 0.62 -9.15
C HIS A 130 14.97 -0.46 -8.87
N SER A 131 15.41 -0.58 -7.61
CA SER A 131 16.39 -1.58 -7.20
C SER A 131 15.79 -2.96 -6.91
N GLY A 132 14.45 -3.10 -7.01
CA GLY A 132 13.72 -4.30 -6.60
C GLY A 132 13.51 -4.41 -5.09
N ALA A 133 14.01 -3.45 -4.32
CA ALA A 133 13.84 -3.42 -2.88
C ALA A 133 12.42 -2.94 -2.51
N SER A 134 11.80 -3.62 -1.53
CA SER A 134 10.39 -3.43 -1.13
C SER A 134 10.25 -2.72 0.21
N LEU A 135 9.30 -1.80 0.26
CA LEU A 135 8.94 -1.03 1.44
C LEU A 135 7.51 -1.34 1.84
N TYR A 136 7.28 -1.46 3.13
CA TYR A 136 6.03 -1.94 3.70
C TYR A 136 5.45 -0.93 4.69
N ASN A 137 4.15 -0.69 4.58
CA ASN A 137 3.35 -0.11 5.64
C ASN A 137 2.04 -0.89 5.76
N CYS A 138 1.45 -0.88 6.95
CA CYS A 138 0.14 -1.46 7.17
C CYS A 138 -0.78 -0.46 7.84
N ALA A 139 -2.07 -0.64 7.62
CA ALA A 139 -3.15 0.05 8.30
C ALA A 139 -4.19 -0.97 8.73
N ASP A 140 -4.71 -0.82 9.94
CA ASP A 140 -5.76 -1.69 10.44
C ASP A 140 -7.11 -1.02 10.24
N ILE A 141 -8.03 -1.78 9.66
CA ILE A 141 -9.35 -1.31 9.28
C ILE A 141 -10.43 -2.13 9.96
N VAL A 142 -11.63 -1.58 9.97
CA VAL A 142 -12.87 -2.29 10.29
C VAL A 142 -13.86 -2.03 9.16
N PHE A 143 -14.41 -3.11 8.60
CA PHE A 143 -15.43 -2.98 7.57
C PHE A 143 -16.69 -2.36 8.15
N ARG A 144 -17.22 -1.35 7.46
CA ARG A 144 -18.37 -0.57 7.91
C ARG A 144 -19.31 -0.26 6.75
N THR A 145 -20.60 -0.43 6.99
CA THR A 145 -21.68 -0.17 6.02
C THR A 145 -21.98 1.32 5.87
N ASP A 146 -21.65 2.12 6.88
CA ASP A 146 -21.77 3.58 6.89
C ASP A 146 -20.46 4.30 6.51
N ALA A 147 -19.36 3.57 6.29
CA ALA A 147 -18.14 4.16 5.77
C ALA A 147 -18.30 4.56 4.30
N THR A 148 -17.75 5.71 3.96
CA THR A 148 -17.78 6.26 2.60
C THR A 148 -16.41 6.18 1.95
N ILE A 149 -16.39 5.86 0.65
CA ILE A 149 -15.19 6.05 -0.17
C ILE A 149 -14.90 7.54 -0.23
N ALA A 150 -13.63 7.93 -0.05
CA ALA A 150 -13.24 9.33 -0.18
C ALA A 150 -13.61 9.81 -1.59
N GLY A 151 -14.48 10.83 -1.66
CA GLY A 151 -14.93 11.41 -2.92
C GLY A 151 -13.80 12.12 -3.67
N GLY A 152 -14.12 12.58 -4.89
CA GLY A 152 -13.18 13.25 -5.78
C GLY A 152 -12.35 14.32 -5.09
N ASP A 153 -12.94 15.21 -4.30
CA ASP A 153 -12.20 16.30 -3.66
C ASP A 153 -11.22 15.85 -2.56
N THR A 154 -11.42 14.66 -1.99
CA THR A 154 -10.62 14.13 -0.87
C THR A 154 -9.50 13.20 -1.33
N CYS A 155 -9.71 12.47 -2.43
CA CYS A 155 -8.72 11.60 -3.04
C CYS A 155 -8.14 12.21 -4.32
N GLN A 156 -7.16 13.09 -4.16
CA GLN A 156 -6.50 13.79 -5.26
C GLN A 156 -5.00 13.52 -5.28
N ASN A 157 -4.49 13.24 -6.48
CA ASN A 157 -3.07 13.16 -6.71
C ASN A 157 -2.46 14.57 -6.75
N SER A 158 -1.24 14.71 -6.23
CA SER A 158 -0.45 15.93 -6.46
C SER A 158 -0.14 16.09 -7.95
N THR A 159 0.15 17.32 -8.37
CA THR A 159 0.55 17.60 -9.76
C THR A 159 1.74 16.75 -10.17
N GLY A 160 1.61 16.00 -11.27
CA GLY A 160 2.64 15.09 -11.76
C GLY A 160 2.69 13.72 -11.05
N VAL A 161 1.77 13.45 -10.12
CA VAL A 161 1.59 12.12 -9.50
C VAL A 161 0.44 11.39 -10.16
N GLY A 162 0.62 10.09 -10.41
CA GLY A 162 -0.41 9.24 -11.01
C GLY A 162 0.11 7.84 -11.27
N GLY A 163 -0.42 7.19 -12.29
CA GLY A 163 0.07 5.90 -12.72
C GLY A 163 -0.97 5.10 -13.48
N VAL A 164 -0.62 3.85 -13.76
CA VAL A 164 -1.48 2.90 -14.47
C VAL A 164 -1.39 1.52 -13.81
N GLU A 165 -2.48 0.76 -13.87
CA GLU A 165 -2.46 -0.64 -13.48
C GLU A 165 -1.49 -1.42 -14.37
N LEU A 166 -0.73 -2.33 -13.75
CA LEU A 166 0.12 -3.25 -14.47
C LEU A 166 -0.75 -4.35 -15.05
N ALA A 167 -0.72 -4.48 -16.37
CA ALA A 167 -1.41 -5.55 -17.08
C ALA A 167 -0.41 -6.34 -17.93
N SER A 168 -0.63 -7.65 -17.98
CA SER A 168 0.08 -8.52 -18.92
C SER A 168 -0.40 -8.22 -20.34
N VAL A 169 0.50 -7.70 -21.19
CA VAL A 169 0.23 -7.55 -22.62
C VAL A 169 0.33 -8.91 -23.30
N GLY A 170 -0.82 -9.59 -23.49
CA GLY A 170 -0.94 -10.83 -24.27
C GLY A 170 -0.05 -11.97 -23.77
N SER A 171 -0.63 -12.95 -23.07
CA SER A 171 0.08 -14.18 -22.66
C SER A 171 0.57 -14.98 -23.87
N GLU A 172 1.70 -14.62 -24.46
CA GLU A 172 2.55 -15.60 -25.12
C GLU A 172 3.31 -16.32 -24.01
N THR A 173 2.98 -17.60 -23.85
CA THR A 173 3.69 -18.48 -22.94
C THR A 173 5.18 -18.41 -23.28
N CYS A 174 6.00 -17.91 -22.36
CA CYS A 174 7.43 -18.19 -22.41
C CYS A 174 7.57 -19.71 -22.39
N LYS A 175 7.85 -20.31 -23.56
CA LYS A 175 8.30 -21.70 -23.64
C LYS A 175 9.66 -21.76 -22.96
N GLY A 176 9.64 -21.92 -21.64
CA GLY A 176 10.83 -22.10 -20.83
C GLY A 176 11.57 -23.33 -21.34
N GLY A 177 12.70 -23.09 -22.01
CA GLY A 177 13.75 -24.09 -22.15
C GLY A 177 14.61 -24.03 -20.89
N ALA A 178 14.56 -25.11 -20.11
CA ALA A 178 15.63 -25.47 -19.18
C ALA A 178 16.67 -26.30 -19.93
#